data_AF-A0A8S1BFI5-F1
#
_entry.id   AF-A0A8S1BFI5-F1
#
_cell.length_a   1.000
_cell.length_b   1.000
_cell.length_c   1.000
_cell.angle_alpha   90.00
_cell.angle_beta   90.00
_cell.angle_gamma   90.00
#
_symmetry.space_group_name_H-M   'P 1'
#
loop_
_entity.id
_entity.type
_entity.pdbx_description
1 polymer ?
#
loop_
_entity_poly.entity_id
_entity_poly.type
_entity_poly.pdbx_seq_one_letter_code
_entity_poly.pdbx_strand_id
1 'polypeptide(L)'
;MCGSRKLSERESYGDSAIGYVQVKREKDVCIVRGRITPEHNVHQKCYNVTATCNETEGHILSVQCEDCAAHLGGCKHAIAFLAWLHRRSEDPPSTSVECYWKKAKLSTVGTSLKYIKAKEITSSQKRDIEPKRQQSASFLSILKNHSLGVNDMDNQLMKYFKEPSL
;
A
#
# COMPACT_ATOMS: atom_id res chain seq x y z
N MET A 1 -0.39 34.13 0.15
CA MET A 1 -1.61 33.79 0.90
C MET A 1 -2.28 32.58 0.27
N CYS A 2 -3.06 31.84 1.06
CA CYS A 2 -3.87 30.66 0.73
C CYS A 2 -3.21 29.29 0.99
N GLY A 3 -3.89 28.49 1.82
CA GLY A 3 -3.52 27.15 2.25
C GLY A 3 -4.30 26.76 3.51
N SER A 4 -5.63 26.75 3.40
CA SER A 4 -6.62 26.55 4.46
C SER A 4 -6.30 25.41 5.42
N ARG A 5 -6.22 25.71 6.72
CA ARG A 5 -6.08 24.73 7.81
C ARG A 5 -7.40 23.97 8.02
N LYS A 6 -7.63 22.92 7.24
CA LYS A 6 -8.48 21.79 7.64
C LYS A 6 -7.60 20.75 8.35
N LEU A 7 -7.28 21.00 9.62
CA LEU A 7 -6.43 20.11 10.44
C LEU A 7 -7.25 19.12 11.29
N SER A 8 -8.57 19.29 11.35
CA SER A 8 -9.46 18.70 12.37
C SER A 8 -9.98 17.29 12.06
N GLU A 9 -9.59 16.69 10.93
CA GLU A 9 -10.22 15.45 10.41
C GLU A 9 -9.20 14.49 9.77
N ARG A 10 -7.91 14.62 10.14
CA ARG A 10 -6.91 13.65 9.71
C ARG A 10 -6.84 12.54 10.74
N GLU A 11 -7.11 11.31 10.32
CA GLU A 11 -6.95 10.09 11.13
C GLU A 11 -5.56 9.99 11.79
N SER A 12 -4.55 10.65 11.19
CA SER A 12 -3.16 10.68 11.67
C SER A 12 -2.82 11.83 12.64
N TYR A 13 -3.78 12.67 13.04
CA TYR A 13 -3.50 13.79 13.94
C TYR A 13 -2.99 13.32 15.30
N GLY A 14 -3.64 12.28 15.86
CA GLY A 14 -3.25 11.68 17.14
C GLY A 14 -1.79 11.19 17.13
N ASP A 15 -1.32 10.67 16.00
CA ASP A 15 0.05 10.20 15.85
C ASP A 15 1.05 11.35 15.63
N SER A 16 0.63 12.39 14.91
CA SER A 16 1.45 13.58 14.64
C SER A 16 1.62 14.48 15.88
N ALA A 17 0.71 14.39 16.84
CA ALA A 17 0.76 15.12 18.09
C ALA A 17 1.81 14.56 19.07
N ILE A 18 2.24 13.31 18.87
CA ILE A 18 3.22 12.65 19.73
C ILE A 18 4.62 13.00 19.21
N GLY A 19 5.37 13.72 20.04
CA GLY A 19 6.74 14.13 19.73
C GLY A 19 7.73 13.04 20.11
N TYR A 20 8.58 13.35 21.09
CA TYR A 20 9.61 12.43 21.55
C TYR A 20 9.02 11.34 22.45
N VAL A 21 9.46 10.11 22.20
CA VAL A 21 9.14 8.94 23.01
C VAL A 21 10.43 8.30 23.49
N GLN A 22 10.47 7.98 24.78
CA GLN A 22 11.56 7.31 25.44
C GLN A 22 11.07 5.96 25.97
N VAL A 23 11.82 4.91 25.71
CA VAL A 23 11.52 3.56 26.20
C VAL A 23 12.64 3.16 27.16
N LYS A 24 12.27 2.70 28.35
CA LYS A 24 13.16 2.05 29.31
C LYS A 24 12.63 0.65 29.57
N ARG A 25 13.45 -0.36 29.27
CA ARG A 25 13.14 -1.76 29.58
C ARG A 25 13.85 -2.16 30.86
N GLU A 26 13.12 -2.75 31.78
CA GLU A 26 13.62 -3.19 33.08
C GLU A 26 13.07 -4.60 33.36
N LYS A 27 13.87 -5.61 33.02
CA LYS A 27 13.50 -7.03 33.07
C LYS A 27 12.22 -7.29 32.26
N ASP A 28 11.11 -7.55 32.94
CA ASP A 28 9.78 -7.85 32.37
C ASP A 28 8.91 -6.60 32.19
N VAL A 29 9.31 -5.46 32.78
CA VAL A 29 8.51 -4.23 32.74
C VAL A 29 9.14 -3.25 31.77
N CYS A 30 8.31 -2.73 30.88
CA CYS A 30 8.68 -1.69 29.92
C CYS A 30 7.96 -0.38 30.28
N ILE A 31 8.74 0.69 30.41
CA ILE A 31 8.26 2.02 30.76
C ILE A 31 8.45 2.89 29.52
N VAL A 32 7.34 3.36 28.95
CA VAL A 32 7.30 4.21 27.77
C VAL A 32 6.83 5.60 28.18
N ARG A 33 7.68 6.61 27.99
CA ARG A 33 7.35 8.02 28.24
C ARG A 33 7.23 8.76 26.93
N GLY A 34 6.18 9.56 26.77
CA GLY A 34 5.93 10.35 25.56
C GLY A 34 5.62 11.80 25.86
N ARG A 35 6.00 12.69 24.95
CA ARG A 35 5.58 14.10 24.95
C ARG A 35 4.45 14.32 23.95
N ILE A 36 3.30 14.78 24.43
CA ILE A 36 2.11 15.02 23.61
C ILE A 36 1.93 16.53 23.45
N THR A 37 1.82 16.98 22.20
CA THR A 37 1.52 18.37 21.86
C THR A 37 0.02 18.57 21.83
N PRO A 38 -0.54 19.58 22.54
CA PRO A 38 -1.97 19.82 22.54
C PRO A 38 -2.50 20.27 21.18
N GLU A 39 -3.74 19.85 20.89
CA GLU A 39 -4.30 19.95 19.55
C GLU A 39 -4.49 21.37 19.04
N HIS A 40 -4.99 22.25 19.91
CA HIS A 40 -5.48 23.55 19.50
C HIS A 40 -4.39 24.62 19.46
N ASN A 41 -3.15 24.32 19.90
CA ASN A 41 -2.03 25.26 19.82
C ASN A 41 -0.66 24.58 20.01
N VAL A 42 0.13 24.51 18.95
CA VAL A 42 1.49 23.94 18.96
C VAL A 42 2.50 24.71 19.83
N HIS A 43 2.19 25.95 20.23
CA HIS A 43 3.02 26.74 21.14
C HIS A 43 2.67 26.54 22.61
N GLN A 44 1.60 25.80 22.93
CA GLN A 44 1.27 25.47 24.31
C GLN A 44 2.21 24.40 24.87
N LYS A 45 2.34 24.38 26.20
CA LYS A 45 3.16 23.40 26.93
C LYS A 45 2.73 21.97 26.52
N CYS A 46 3.71 21.15 26.11
CA CYS A 46 3.49 19.73 25.88
C CYS A 46 3.21 19.00 27.20
N TYR A 47 2.40 17.95 27.14
CA TYR A 47 2.10 17.09 28.27
C TYR A 47 3.00 15.86 28.27
N ASN A 48 3.52 15.50 29.44
CA ASN A 48 4.24 14.23 29.60
C ASN A 48 3.25 13.12 29.99
N VAL A 49 3.34 11.98 29.32
CA VAL A 49 2.58 10.78 29.64
C VAL A 49 3.55 9.61 29.82
N THR A 50 3.35 8.84 30.88
CA THR A 50 4.13 7.65 31.19
C THR A 50 3.19 6.44 31.15
N ALA A 51 3.49 5.48 30.29
CA ALA A 51 2.83 4.19 30.21
C ALA A 51 3.78 3.09 30.71
N THR A 52 3.26 2.21 31.55
CA THR A 52 3.99 1.04 32.05
C THR A 52 3.30 -0.21 31.53
N CYS A 53 4.04 -1.08 30.86
CA CYS A 53 3.55 -2.35 30.33
C CYS A 53 4.41 -3.52 30.82
N ASN A 54 3.75 -4.68 30.94
CA ASN A 54 4.40 -5.97 31.16
C ASN A 54 4.67 -6.60 29.80
N GLU A 55 5.95 -6.79 29.43
CA GLU A 55 6.32 -7.37 28.14
C GLU A 55 6.03 -8.88 28.09
N THR A 56 6.08 -9.59 29.22
CA THR A 56 5.87 -11.05 29.27
C THR A 56 4.40 -11.43 29.06
N GLU A 57 3.49 -10.69 29.68
CA GLU A 57 2.05 -10.93 29.56
C GLU A 57 1.41 -10.11 28.43
N GLY A 58 2.10 -9.10 27.91
CA GLY A 58 1.57 -8.18 26.90
C GLY A 58 0.49 -7.24 27.43
N HIS A 59 0.44 -7.00 28.74
CA HIS A 59 -0.58 -6.16 29.38
C HIS A 59 -0.07 -4.76 29.74
N ILE A 60 -0.93 -3.76 29.55
CA ILE A 60 -0.66 -2.40 30.03
C ILE A 60 -1.03 -2.34 31.52
N LEU A 61 -0.06 -2.05 32.38
CA LEU A 61 -0.24 -1.96 33.83
C LEU A 61 -0.83 -0.60 34.22
N SER A 62 -0.32 0.49 33.64
CA SER A 62 -0.82 1.84 33.93
C SER A 62 -0.46 2.84 32.84
N VAL A 63 -1.28 3.88 32.71
CA VAL A 63 -0.98 5.06 31.89
C VAL A 63 -1.34 6.31 32.70
N GLN A 64 -0.36 7.17 32.93
CA GLN A 64 -0.52 8.39 33.73
C GLN A 64 -0.03 9.60 32.96
N CYS A 65 -0.80 10.70 33.01
CA CYS A 65 -0.41 11.98 32.45
C CYS A 65 0.03 12.91 33.58
N GLU A 66 1.25 13.40 33.56
CA GLU A 66 1.86 14.12 34.68
C GLU A 66 1.41 15.59 34.77
N ASP A 67 1.11 16.21 33.62
CA ASP A 67 0.88 17.65 33.52
C ASP A 67 -0.62 18.04 33.37
N CYS A 68 -1.55 17.09 33.52
CA CYS A 68 -2.97 17.31 33.26
C CYS A 68 -3.80 17.34 34.55
N ALA A 69 -4.80 18.22 34.62
CA ALA A 69 -5.76 18.26 35.73
C ALA A 69 -6.46 16.90 35.96
N ALA A 70 -6.68 16.14 34.89
CA ALA A 70 -7.24 14.79 34.92
C ALA A 70 -6.16 13.69 34.92
N HIS A 71 -5.06 13.87 35.65
CA HIS A 71 -3.96 12.91 35.73
C HIS A 71 -4.34 11.54 36.30
N LEU A 72 -5.39 11.47 37.12
CA LEU A 72 -5.90 10.25 37.76
C LEU A 72 -6.61 9.26 36.81
N GLY A 73 -6.78 9.63 35.53
CA GLY A 73 -7.33 8.75 34.50
C GLY A 73 -8.30 9.46 33.54
N GLY A 74 -8.42 8.94 32.32
CA GLY A 74 -9.42 9.41 31.35
C GLY A 74 -9.09 10.73 30.64
N CYS A 75 -7.86 11.26 30.77
CA CYS A 75 -7.48 12.45 30.02
C CYS A 75 -7.21 12.14 28.54
N LYS A 76 -7.50 13.10 27.66
CA LYS A 76 -7.30 12.95 26.21
C LYS A 76 -5.86 12.60 25.82
N HIS A 77 -4.88 13.06 26.59
CA HIS A 77 -3.46 12.79 26.32
C HIS A 77 -3.09 11.33 26.62
N ALA A 78 -3.56 10.78 27.74
CA ALA A 78 -3.33 9.39 28.10
C ALA A 78 -4.01 8.44 27.11
N ILE A 79 -5.25 8.74 26.71
CA ILE A 79 -5.99 7.92 25.73
C ILE A 79 -5.32 7.99 24.36
N ALA A 80 -4.93 9.18 23.90
CA ALA A 80 -4.23 9.34 22.63
C ALA A 80 -2.90 8.59 22.61
N PHE A 81 -2.13 8.67 23.71
CA PHE A 81 -0.85 7.97 23.83
C PHE A 81 -1.02 6.45 23.87
N LEU A 82 -2.01 5.94 24.60
CA LEU A 82 -2.33 4.51 24.64
C LEU A 82 -2.74 3.99 23.25
N ALA A 83 -3.62 4.73 22.55
CA ALA A 83 -4.06 4.34 21.21
C ALA A 83 -2.90 4.35 20.20
N TRP A 84 -1.98 5.32 20.31
CA TRP A 84 -0.76 5.33 19.50
C TRP A 84 0.16 4.15 19.84
N LEU A 85 0.36 3.86 21.13
CA LEU A 85 1.22 2.76 21.58
C LEU A 85 0.71 1.42 21.05
N HIS A 86 -0.61 1.21 21.09
CA HIS A 86 -1.27 0.03 20.51
C HIS A 86 -0.99 -0.08 19.00
N ARG A 87 -1.26 0.98 18.22
CA ARG A 87 -0.97 0.98 16.77
C ARG A 87 0.50 0.65 16.48
N ARG A 88 1.43 1.24 17.24
CA ARG A 88 2.88 0.99 17.09
C ARG A 88 3.31 -0.42 17.48
N SER A 89 2.58 -1.09 18.37
CA SER A 89 2.86 -2.49 18.71
C SER A 89 2.39 -3.47 17.64
N GLU A 90 1.41 -3.08 16.83
CA GLU A 90 0.89 -3.88 15.71
C GLU A 90 1.65 -3.65 14.40
N ASP A 91 2.44 -2.57 14.31
CA ASP A 91 3.28 -2.30 13.15
C ASP A 91 4.27 -3.46 12.94
N PRO A 92 4.31 -4.07 11.73
CA PRO A 92 5.22 -5.17 11.46
C PRO A 92 6.67 -4.70 11.67
N PRO A 93 7.55 -5.53 12.27
CA PRO A 93 8.93 -5.15 12.48
C PRO A 93 9.60 -4.76 11.16
N SER A 94 10.52 -3.80 11.19
CA SER A 94 11.22 -3.31 9.98
C SER A 94 11.99 -4.42 9.24
N THR A 95 12.26 -5.55 9.90
CA THR A 95 12.85 -6.76 9.33
C THR A 95 11.84 -7.72 8.70
N SER A 96 10.53 -7.57 8.96
CA SER A 96 9.47 -8.32 8.28
C SER A 96 8.90 -7.57 7.08
N VAL A 97 9.57 -6.51 6.62
CA VAL A 97 9.31 -5.97 5.28
C VAL A 97 9.67 -7.06 4.30
N GLU A 98 8.62 -7.69 3.74
CA GLU A 98 8.66 -8.78 2.77
C GLU A 98 9.66 -8.59 1.61
N CYS A 99 10.15 -7.36 1.37
CA CYS A 99 11.34 -7.12 0.57
C CYS A 99 11.87 -5.71 0.78
N TYR A 100 13.12 -5.56 1.26
CA TYR A 100 13.87 -4.28 1.20
C TYR A 100 14.05 -3.81 -0.27
N TRP A 101 13.86 -4.72 -1.24
CA TRP A 101 13.97 -4.49 -2.68
C TRP A 101 12.61 -4.31 -3.37
N LYS A 102 11.49 -4.32 -2.61
CA LYS A 102 10.15 -4.09 -3.19
C LYS A 102 10.12 -2.63 -3.61
N LYS A 103 10.17 -2.38 -4.92
CA LYS A 103 10.11 -1.03 -5.50
C LYS A 103 8.87 -0.31 -4.97
N ALA A 104 9.04 0.84 -4.33
CA ALA A 104 7.92 1.62 -3.79
C ALA A 104 6.88 1.91 -4.89
N LYS A 105 5.57 1.90 -4.58
CA LYS A 105 4.51 2.20 -5.57
C LYS A 105 4.72 3.55 -6.28
N LEU A 106 5.35 4.52 -5.59
CA LEU A 106 5.70 5.83 -6.13
C LEU A 106 6.97 5.86 -7.00
N SER A 107 7.79 4.81 -7.00
CA SER A 107 8.98 4.73 -7.88
C SER A 107 8.63 4.62 -9.37
N THR A 108 7.36 4.38 -9.69
CA THR A 108 6.79 4.46 -11.04
C THR A 108 6.39 5.89 -11.42
N VAL A 109 6.11 6.75 -10.44
CA VAL A 109 5.65 8.12 -10.66
C VAL A 109 6.87 9.03 -10.78
N GLY A 110 7.27 9.33 -12.02
CA GLY A 110 8.37 10.27 -12.32
C GLY A 110 9.44 9.73 -13.26
N THR A 111 9.44 8.44 -13.61
CA THR A 111 10.29 7.96 -14.71
C THR A 111 9.68 8.37 -16.04
N SER A 112 10.26 9.38 -16.70
CA SER A 112 9.94 9.74 -18.08
C SER A 112 10.50 8.69 -19.05
N LEU A 113 9.91 7.48 -19.04
CA LEU A 113 10.20 6.48 -20.04
C LEU A 113 9.59 6.96 -21.37
N LYS A 114 10.37 7.70 -22.17
CA LYS A 114 9.96 8.15 -23.50
C LYS A 114 9.74 6.99 -24.47
N TYR A 115 10.29 5.81 -24.19
CA TYR A 115 10.06 4.59 -24.95
C TYR A 115 10.37 3.38 -24.07
N ILE A 116 9.59 2.31 -24.25
CA ILE A 116 9.83 1.00 -23.65
C ILE A 116 10.27 0.09 -24.79
N LYS A 117 11.42 -0.57 -24.66
CA LYS A 117 11.85 -1.57 -25.66
C LYS A 117 10.97 -2.81 -25.52
N ALA A 118 10.50 -3.38 -26.64
CA ALA A 118 9.61 -4.55 -26.62
C ALA A 118 10.16 -5.74 -25.79
N LYS A 119 11.49 -5.85 -25.72
CA LYS A 119 12.21 -6.88 -24.94
C LYS A 119 12.01 -6.77 -23.42
N GLU A 120 11.73 -5.56 -22.93
CA GLU A 120 11.52 -5.28 -21.51
C GLU A 120 10.08 -5.62 -21.08
N ILE A 121 9.12 -5.53 -22.01
CA ILE A 121 7.71 -5.90 -21.81
C ILE A 121 7.57 -7.41 -21.56
N THR A 122 8.45 -8.22 -22.14
CA THR A 122 8.36 -9.69 -22.11
C THR A 122 9.04 -10.34 -20.92
N SER A 123 9.43 -9.59 -19.89
CA SER A 123 10.10 -10.13 -18.70
C SER A 123 9.14 -10.68 -17.63
N SER A 124 7.91 -11.03 -18.01
CA SER A 124 6.99 -11.78 -17.16
C SER A 124 6.69 -13.14 -17.80
N GLN A 125 7.27 -14.19 -17.20
CA GLN A 125 6.98 -15.61 -17.38
C GLN A 125 7.00 -16.13 -18.83
N LYS A 126 8.06 -16.89 -19.13
CA LYS A 126 8.03 -17.94 -20.15
C LYS A 126 7.00 -18.99 -19.71
N ARG A 127 5.72 -18.74 -20.00
CA ARG A 127 4.76 -19.83 -20.15
C ARG A 127 5.10 -20.45 -21.49
N ASP A 128 5.65 -21.66 -21.48
CA ASP A 128 5.68 -22.49 -22.67
C ASP A 128 4.23 -22.77 -23.05
N ILE A 129 3.63 -21.84 -23.79
CA ILE A 129 2.46 -22.14 -24.60
C ILE A 129 3.07 -22.89 -25.77
N GLU A 130 3.01 -24.22 -25.68
CA GLU A 130 3.20 -25.08 -26.84
C GLU A 130 2.43 -24.45 -28.00
N PRO A 131 3.08 -24.03 -29.10
CA PRO A 131 2.33 -23.69 -30.28
C PRO A 131 1.67 -25.01 -30.68
N LYS A 132 0.34 -25.10 -30.55
CA LYS A 132 -0.41 -26.14 -31.24
C LYS A 132 -0.17 -25.93 -32.73
N ARG A 133 0.88 -26.55 -33.22
CA ARG A 133 1.16 -26.78 -34.63
C ARG A 133 0.01 -27.65 -35.10
N GLN A 134 -0.97 -27.05 -35.77
CA GLN A 134 -1.82 -27.71 -36.74
C GLN A 134 -2.71 -26.69 -37.44
N GLN A 135 -2.21 -26.19 -38.57
CA GLN A 135 -2.89 -26.31 -39.86
C GLN A 135 -1.91 -25.79 -40.92
N SER A 136 -1.47 -26.69 -41.80
CA SER A 136 -0.53 -26.41 -42.90
C SER A 136 -1.16 -25.62 -44.06
N ALA A 137 -2.32 -25.03 -43.83
CA ALA A 137 -3.06 -24.26 -44.80
C ALA A 137 -2.84 -22.77 -44.52
N SER A 138 -2.55 -22.00 -45.58
CA SER A 138 -2.48 -20.55 -45.47
C SER A 138 -3.77 -20.01 -44.86
N PHE A 139 -3.67 -19.01 -43.99
CA PHE A 139 -4.81 -18.37 -43.31
C PHE A 139 -5.98 -18.05 -44.27
N LEU A 140 -5.67 -17.62 -45.49
CA LEU A 140 -6.68 -17.32 -46.51
C LEU A 140 -7.47 -18.55 -46.99
N SER A 141 -6.82 -19.72 -47.07
CA SER A 141 -7.51 -20.97 -47.42
C SER A 141 -8.44 -21.47 -46.32
N ILE A 142 -8.11 -21.22 -45.05
CA ILE A 142 -8.98 -21.53 -43.91
C ILE A 142 -10.25 -20.68 -43.98
N LEU A 143 -10.10 -19.37 -44.22
CA LEU A 143 -11.24 -18.46 -44.37
C LEU A 143 -12.12 -18.82 -45.58
N LYS A 144 -11.52 -19.18 -46.72
CA LYS A 144 -12.27 -19.64 -47.92
C LYS A 144 -13.17 -20.83 -47.59
N ASN A 145 -12.59 -21.88 -46.98
CA ASN A 145 -13.33 -23.12 -46.68
C ASN A 145 -14.46 -22.86 -45.67
N HIS A 146 -14.23 -21.99 -44.71
CA HIS A 146 -15.26 -21.59 -43.76
C HIS A 146 -16.41 -20.83 -44.46
N SER A 147 -16.12 -19.84 -45.30
CA SER A 147 -17.16 -19.10 -46.03
C SER A 147 -17.95 -19.97 -47.01
N LEU A 148 -17.30 -20.92 -47.70
CA LEU A 148 -17.99 -21.91 -48.55
C LEU A 148 -18.91 -22.82 -47.73
N GLY A 149 -18.45 -23.27 -46.55
CA GLY A 149 -19.27 -24.11 -45.67
C GLY A 149 -20.49 -23.39 -45.08
N VAL A 150 -20.42 -22.07 -44.94
CA VAL A 150 -21.50 -21.22 -44.42
C VAL A 150 -22.35 -20.61 -45.55
N ASN A 151 -22.03 -20.87 -46.83
CA ASN A 151 -22.66 -20.25 -48.02
C ASN A 151 -22.66 -18.71 -48.01
N ASP A 152 -21.71 -18.10 -47.29
CA ASP A 152 -21.58 -16.64 -47.21
C ASP A 152 -20.60 -16.13 -48.27
N MET A 153 -21.13 -15.96 -49.48
CA MET A 153 -20.36 -15.54 -50.67
C MET A 153 -20.32 -14.02 -50.86
N ASP A 154 -21.05 -13.25 -50.05
CA ASP A 154 -21.17 -11.79 -50.18
C ASP A 154 -20.19 -11.03 -49.27
N ASN A 155 -18.99 -11.60 -49.09
CA ASN A 155 -17.92 -10.96 -48.34
C ASN A 155 -16.84 -10.40 -49.28
N GLN A 156 -16.12 -9.38 -48.80
CA GLN A 156 -15.13 -8.68 -49.61
C GLN A 156 -13.99 -9.59 -50.08
N LEU A 157 -13.72 -10.70 -49.38
CA LEU A 157 -12.67 -11.66 -49.75
C LEU A 157 -13.06 -12.50 -50.97
N MET A 158 -14.31 -12.98 -51.03
CA MET A 158 -14.82 -13.78 -52.14
C MET A 158 -14.94 -12.98 -53.45
N LYS A 159 -15.10 -11.65 -53.38
CA LYS A 159 -15.13 -10.77 -54.57
C LYS A 159 -13.85 -10.82 -55.41
N TYR A 160 -12.71 -11.05 -54.77
CA TYR A 160 -11.40 -11.11 -55.44
C TYR A 160 -10.96 -12.54 -55.73
N PHE A 161 -11.63 -13.54 -55.17
CA PHE A 161 -11.34 -14.94 -55.43
C PHE A 161 -12.11 -15.40 -56.66
N LYS A 162 -11.50 -15.24 -57.85
CA LYS A 162 -11.99 -15.87 -59.07
C LYS A 162 -11.46 -17.30 -59.12
N GLU A 163 -12.35 -18.28 -59.27
CA GLU A 163 -11.95 -19.65 -59.58
C GLU A 163 -11.10 -19.61 -60.87
N PRO A 164 -9.90 -20.22 -60.91
CA PRO A 164 -9.21 -20.36 -62.18
C PRO A 164 -10.12 -21.17 -63.11
N SER A 165 -10.59 -20.55 -64.19
CA SER A 165 -11.29 -21.24 -65.26
C SER A 165 -10.35 -22.33 -65.80
N LEU A 166 -10.85 -23.57 -65.83
CA LEU A 166 -10.22 -24.72 -66.50
C LEU A 166 -9.75 -24.39 -67.92
#